data_AF-A0A0V0XZ50-F1
#
_entry.id   AF-A0A0V0XZ50-F1
#
_cell.length_a   1.000
_cell.length_b   1.000
_cell.length_c   1.000
_cell.angle_alpha   90.00
_cell.angle_beta   90.00
_cell.angle_gamma   90.00
#
_symmetry.space_group_name_H-M   'P 1'
#
loop_
_entity.id
_entity.type
_entity.pdbx_description
1 polymer ?
#
loop_
_entity_poly.entity_id
_entity_poly.type
_entity_poly.pdbx_seq_one_letter_code
_entity_poly.pdbx_strand_id
1 'polypeptide(L)'
;MIHDGDNECNANCCLMSPFVGEGKTSWSKCSVNELHRFLKKLSSKDTVKNCLLDNDITPEVLSINKKPYAGQMYNVDQQCKKAHGNGWIHQLQPKQSLSDICRMIWCSAGEGIIRNTHPALEGTYCGPKKWCFHGKCQSWLGSDHPPYPVNGQWSMWRTNVEDECTECVIGDQVRLRLAQRLCNRPQPNNGGRNCPGAEYRAVICTETVKCSGLKVNEFATKKCSEWKANFPTILSGVGLQHNEQSCKIWCHVQSSDYAHSVGNFPDGTPCTNGGHCVRGKCMHFLCKDKATLVEDESSCPEKDIIINTTPRLKKIVKAQAESTPANYWSQWTSWGLCNKLSTTRRRFRKCKPNHQCKSKFQKQETSC
;
A
#
# COMPACT_ATOMS: atom_id res chain seq x y z
N MET A 1 8.26 33.43 -16.17
CA MET A 1 7.52 32.72 -17.23
C MET A 1 6.06 32.89 -16.92
N ILE A 2 5.26 33.29 -17.91
CA ILE A 2 3.80 33.38 -17.78
C ILE A 2 3.16 32.04 -18.16
N HIS A 3 1.86 31.90 -17.91
CA HIS A 3 1.15 30.69 -18.32
C HIS A 3 1.09 30.57 -19.85
N ASP A 4 1.20 29.34 -20.35
CA ASP A 4 0.90 29.04 -21.75
C ASP A 4 -0.59 29.34 -21.99
N GLY A 5 -0.94 30.00 -23.09
CA GLY A 5 -2.30 30.49 -23.38
C GLY A 5 -2.51 31.98 -23.12
N ASP A 6 -1.75 32.57 -22.19
CA ASP A 6 -1.60 34.03 -22.06
C ASP A 6 -0.54 34.57 -23.06
N ASN A 7 0.16 33.65 -23.72
CA ASN A 7 1.06 33.87 -24.84
C ASN A 7 0.59 33.04 -26.05
N GLU A 8 1.38 33.02 -27.13
CA GLU A 8 1.06 32.30 -28.37
C GLU A 8 1.09 30.76 -28.24
N CYS A 9 1.52 30.20 -27.11
CA CYS A 9 1.58 28.76 -26.91
C CYS A 9 0.25 28.18 -26.42
N ASN A 10 0.05 26.90 -26.75
CA ASN A 10 -1.18 26.19 -26.42
C ASN A 10 -1.36 26.04 -24.91
N ALA A 11 -2.46 26.59 -24.39
CA ALA A 11 -2.85 26.52 -22.98
C ALA A 11 -2.96 25.09 -22.42
N ASN A 12 -3.10 24.07 -23.26
CA ASN A 12 -3.31 22.69 -22.82
C ASN A 12 -2.05 21.81 -22.82
N CYS A 13 -0.90 22.25 -23.34
CA CYS A 13 0.15 21.28 -23.71
C CYS A 13 1.18 20.94 -22.64
N CYS A 14 1.52 21.86 -21.75
CA CYS A 14 2.88 21.86 -21.21
C CYS A 14 2.92 22.23 -19.72
N LEU A 15 4.12 22.18 -19.12
CA LEU A 15 4.32 22.42 -17.69
C LEU A 15 3.78 23.79 -17.22
N MET A 16 3.83 24.81 -18.07
CA MET A 16 3.33 26.16 -17.76
C MET A 16 1.86 26.36 -18.17
N SER A 17 1.13 25.29 -18.46
CA SER A 17 -0.32 25.34 -18.66
C SER A 17 -1.03 25.85 -17.41
N PRO A 18 -2.09 26.69 -17.54
CA PRO A 18 -2.93 27.11 -16.41
C PRO A 18 -3.77 25.95 -15.84
N PHE A 19 -3.80 24.79 -16.50
CA PHE A 19 -4.55 23.62 -16.07
C PHE A 19 -3.61 22.47 -15.72
N VAL A 20 -3.95 21.67 -14.71
CA VAL A 20 -3.32 20.35 -14.52
C VAL A 20 -3.91 19.38 -15.54
N GLY A 21 -3.11 18.48 -16.11
CA GLY A 21 -3.62 17.55 -17.12
C GLY A 21 -2.60 16.53 -17.61
N GLU A 22 -3.05 15.65 -18.50
CA GLU A 22 -2.28 14.51 -18.98
C GLU A 22 -1.04 14.94 -19.78
N GLY A 23 0.07 14.21 -19.58
CA GLY A 23 1.26 14.31 -20.44
C GLY A 23 2.08 15.60 -20.30
N LYS A 24 1.74 16.48 -19.35
CA LYS A 24 2.42 17.77 -19.12
C LYS A 24 3.77 17.57 -18.43
N THR A 25 4.77 17.13 -19.19
CA THR A 25 6.13 16.82 -18.69
C THR A 25 7.24 17.62 -19.40
N SER A 26 6.87 18.47 -20.36
CA SER A 26 7.79 19.31 -21.14
C SER A 26 7.40 20.78 -21.09
N TRP A 27 8.39 21.64 -21.26
CA TRP A 27 8.21 23.09 -21.42
C TRP A 27 7.71 23.41 -22.83
N SER A 28 6.88 24.44 -22.97
CA SER A 28 6.50 24.96 -24.28
C SER A 28 7.66 25.77 -24.90
N LYS A 29 7.59 26.00 -26.21
CA LYS A 29 8.55 26.90 -26.89
C LYS A 29 8.51 28.31 -26.29
N CYS A 30 7.34 28.77 -25.84
CA CYS A 30 7.18 30.08 -25.23
C CYS A 30 7.86 30.14 -23.88
N SER A 31 7.66 29.13 -23.01
CA SER A 31 8.32 29.08 -21.71
C SER A 31 9.85 29.08 -21.84
N VAL A 32 10.39 28.27 -22.77
CA VAL A 32 11.84 28.23 -23.06
C VAL A 32 12.35 29.58 -23.53
N ASN A 33 11.65 30.22 -24.48
CA ASN A 33 12.04 31.54 -24.99
C ASN A 33 11.98 32.63 -23.91
N GLU A 34 10.97 32.61 -23.06
CA GLU A 34 10.82 33.54 -21.94
C GLU A 34 11.94 33.37 -20.92
N LEU A 35 12.28 32.13 -20.55
CA LEU A 35 13.41 31.84 -19.67
C LEU A 35 14.72 32.35 -20.28
N HIS A 36 14.97 32.09 -21.56
CA HIS A 36 16.16 32.60 -22.26
C HIS A 36 16.22 34.13 -22.27
N ARG A 37 15.10 34.81 -22.53
CA ARG A 37 15.05 36.29 -22.49
C ARG A 37 15.32 36.81 -21.08
N PHE A 38 14.80 36.16 -20.06
CA PHE A 38 15.04 36.51 -18.65
C PHE A 38 16.52 36.36 -18.28
N LEU A 39 17.14 35.22 -18.61
CA LEU A 39 18.55 34.97 -18.33
C LEU A 39 19.49 35.96 -19.06
N LYS A 40 19.18 36.31 -20.32
CA LYS A 40 19.94 37.34 -21.06
C LYS A 40 19.87 38.71 -20.40
N LYS A 41 18.68 39.12 -19.94
CA LYS A 41 18.51 40.40 -19.23
C LYS A 41 19.31 40.44 -17.92
N LEU A 42 19.31 39.34 -17.17
CA LEU A 42 20.10 39.22 -15.93
C LEU A 42 21.60 39.32 -16.20
N SER A 43 22.08 38.77 -17.32
CA SER A 43 23.51 38.79 -17.68
C SER A 43 23.98 40.12 -18.26
N SER A 44 23.06 41.00 -18.70
CA SER A 44 23.38 42.27 -19.38
C SER A 44 23.56 43.47 -18.44
N LYS A 45 23.25 43.32 -17.15
CA LYS A 45 23.38 44.39 -16.16
C LYS A 45 24.43 43.99 -15.14
N ASP A 46 25.65 44.49 -15.29
CA ASP A 46 26.78 44.33 -14.35
C ASP A 46 26.47 44.75 -12.90
N THR A 47 25.33 45.42 -12.67
CA THR A 47 24.89 45.91 -11.36
C THR A 47 24.02 44.94 -10.57
N VAL A 48 23.54 43.84 -11.16
CA VAL A 48 22.72 42.83 -10.47
C VAL A 48 23.51 41.53 -10.36
N LYS A 49 23.98 41.20 -9.14
CA LYS A 49 24.60 39.90 -8.89
C LYS A 49 23.61 38.78 -9.22
N ASN A 50 23.93 37.98 -10.23
CA ASN A 50 23.11 36.86 -10.65
C ASN A 50 23.57 35.59 -9.90
N CYS A 51 22.82 35.20 -8.88
CA CYS A 51 23.11 34.00 -8.08
C CYS A 51 23.05 32.68 -8.87
N LEU A 52 22.56 32.70 -10.12
CA LEU A 52 22.62 31.55 -11.03
C LEU A 52 23.94 31.46 -11.81
N LEU A 53 24.76 32.52 -11.80
CA LEU A 53 26.04 32.63 -12.49
C LEU A 53 27.21 32.93 -11.53
N ASP A 54 26.97 32.90 -10.21
CA ASP A 54 28.03 33.03 -9.20
C ASP A 54 29.03 31.88 -9.35
N ASN A 55 30.12 32.14 -10.06
CA ASN A 55 31.21 31.19 -10.31
C ASN A 55 32.10 30.97 -9.07
N ASP A 56 31.93 31.78 -8.03
CA ASP A 56 32.77 31.78 -6.81
C ASP A 56 32.42 30.66 -5.82
N ILE A 57 31.39 29.85 -6.11
CA ILE A 57 31.09 28.65 -5.35
C ILE A 57 31.74 27.49 -6.10
N THR A 58 32.92 27.04 -5.66
CA THR A 58 33.31 25.64 -5.91
C THR A 58 32.17 24.81 -5.35
N PRO A 59 31.36 24.13 -6.17
CA PRO A 59 30.32 23.28 -5.64
C PRO A 59 31.07 22.25 -4.81
N GLU A 60 30.91 22.28 -3.50
CA GLU A 60 31.16 21.10 -2.70
C GLU A 60 30.26 20.08 -3.37
N VAL A 61 30.88 19.20 -4.18
CA VAL A 61 30.15 18.32 -5.09
C VAL A 61 29.22 17.59 -4.17
N LEU A 62 27.94 17.97 -4.18
CA LEU A 62 26.92 17.22 -3.50
C LEU A 62 27.06 15.87 -4.19
N SER A 63 27.73 14.94 -3.51
CA SER A 63 27.84 13.56 -3.93
C SER A 63 26.44 13.04 -3.74
N ILE A 64 25.56 13.43 -4.67
CA ILE A 64 24.27 12.86 -4.92
C ILE A 64 24.65 11.49 -5.44
N ASN A 65 24.98 10.59 -4.51
CA ASN A 65 25.07 9.16 -4.73
C ASN A 65 23.94 8.84 -5.69
N LYS A 66 24.23 8.41 -6.93
CA LYS A 66 23.26 8.25 -8.03
C LYS A 66 21.94 7.74 -7.44
N LYS A 67 21.01 8.64 -7.14
CA LYS A 67 19.77 8.23 -6.49
C LYS A 67 18.99 7.52 -7.59
N PRO A 68 18.37 6.37 -7.30
CA PRO A 68 17.52 5.73 -8.27
C PRO A 68 16.44 6.72 -8.71
N TYR A 69 16.01 6.61 -9.97
CA TYR A 69 14.90 7.42 -10.49
C TYR A 69 13.70 7.39 -9.53
N ALA A 70 12.96 8.50 -9.42
CA ALA A 70 11.91 8.62 -8.41
C ALA A 70 10.83 7.52 -8.55
N GLY A 71 10.51 7.07 -9.76
CA GLY A 71 9.60 5.95 -10.03
C GLY A 71 10.15 4.56 -9.63
N GLN A 72 11.46 4.46 -9.36
CA GLN A 72 12.07 3.27 -8.74
C GLN A 72 12.05 3.35 -7.21
N MET A 73 11.93 4.54 -6.64
CA MET A 73 11.72 4.74 -5.20
C MET A 73 10.24 4.61 -4.81
N TYR A 74 9.34 5.02 -5.71
CA TYR A 74 7.91 5.05 -5.50
C TYR A 74 7.19 4.35 -6.66
N ASN A 75 6.69 3.13 -6.43
CA ASN A 75 5.85 2.47 -7.42
C ASN A 75 4.49 3.17 -7.58
N VAL A 76 3.67 2.75 -8.55
CA VAL A 76 2.41 3.45 -8.90
C VAL A 76 1.45 3.54 -7.70
N ASP A 77 1.32 2.47 -6.91
CA ASP A 77 0.50 2.47 -5.69
C ASP A 77 1.03 3.46 -4.65
N GLN A 78 2.34 3.54 -4.47
CA GLN A 78 2.95 4.48 -3.53
C GLN A 78 2.72 5.93 -3.99
N GLN A 79 2.76 6.19 -5.30
CA GLN A 79 2.43 7.49 -5.87
C GLN A 79 0.97 7.86 -5.54
N CYS A 80 0.01 6.93 -5.70
CA CYS A 80 -1.37 7.12 -5.26
C CYS A 80 -1.50 7.41 -3.77
N LYS A 81 -0.83 6.61 -2.92
CA LYS A 81 -0.85 6.79 -1.46
C LYS A 81 -0.29 8.14 -1.03
N LYS A 82 0.73 8.64 -1.73
CA LYS A 82 1.31 9.96 -1.45
C LYS A 82 0.44 11.12 -1.94
N ALA A 83 -0.25 10.96 -3.07
CA ALA A 83 -1.10 12.01 -3.60
C ALA A 83 -2.45 12.14 -2.87
N HIS A 84 -3.02 11.03 -2.40
CA HIS A 84 -4.39 11.02 -1.88
C HIS A 84 -4.57 10.36 -0.50
N GLY A 85 -3.55 9.68 0.04
CA GLY A 85 -3.58 9.03 1.36
C GLY A 85 -3.55 7.50 1.30
N ASN A 86 -3.35 6.85 2.44
CA ASN A 86 -3.01 5.42 2.51
C ASN A 86 -4.04 4.43 1.92
N GLY A 87 -5.32 4.83 1.83
CA GLY A 87 -6.39 4.02 1.24
C GLY A 87 -6.46 4.05 -0.29
N TRP A 88 -5.62 4.87 -0.94
CA TRP A 88 -5.64 5.01 -2.40
C TRP A 88 -4.60 4.11 -3.06
N ILE A 89 -5.03 3.28 -4.01
CA ILE A 89 -4.17 2.39 -4.79
C ILE A 89 -4.37 2.62 -6.28
N HIS A 90 -3.43 2.18 -7.10
CA HIS A 90 -3.56 2.28 -8.54
C HIS A 90 -4.71 1.40 -9.05
N GLN A 91 -5.57 1.96 -9.90
CA GLN A 91 -6.60 1.19 -10.60
C GLN A 91 -6.77 1.72 -12.03
N LEU A 92 -6.64 0.82 -13.01
CA LEU A 92 -6.95 1.11 -14.40
C LEU A 92 -8.46 1.00 -14.65
N GLN A 93 -8.98 1.89 -15.49
CA GLN A 93 -10.33 1.80 -16.04
C GLN A 93 -10.37 0.85 -17.25
N PRO A 94 -11.55 0.33 -17.67
CA PRO A 94 -11.66 -0.73 -18.69
C PRO A 94 -10.99 -0.46 -20.05
N LYS A 95 -10.78 0.81 -20.42
CA LYS A 95 -10.15 1.21 -21.68
C LYS A 95 -8.68 1.65 -21.53
N GLN A 96 -8.12 1.54 -20.33
CA GLN A 96 -6.78 2.01 -20.02
C GLN A 96 -5.80 0.84 -19.96
N SER A 97 -4.58 1.13 -20.39
CA SER A 97 -3.43 0.23 -20.33
C SER A 97 -2.42 0.71 -19.31
N LEU A 98 -1.52 -0.17 -18.87
CA LEU A 98 -0.45 0.22 -17.95
C LEU A 98 0.48 1.28 -18.56
N SER A 99 0.58 1.39 -19.90
CA SER A 99 1.37 2.46 -20.53
C SER A 99 0.78 3.85 -20.36
N ASP A 100 -0.53 3.96 -20.13
CA ASP A 100 -1.20 5.25 -20.01
C ASP A 100 -0.83 5.99 -18.73
N ILE A 101 -0.35 5.26 -17.71
CA ILE A 101 0.08 5.83 -16.43
C ILE A 101 1.19 6.88 -16.60
N CYS A 102 2.02 6.73 -17.63
CA CYS A 102 3.09 7.68 -17.90
C CYS A 102 2.56 9.06 -18.23
N ARG A 103 1.34 9.16 -18.78
CA ARG A 103 0.68 10.44 -19.04
C ARG A 103 -0.13 10.93 -17.84
N MET A 104 -0.73 10.02 -17.07
CA MET A 104 -1.51 10.35 -15.88
C MET A 104 -1.76 9.09 -15.04
N ILE A 105 -1.57 9.15 -13.72
CA ILE A 105 -1.95 8.03 -12.84
C ILE A 105 -3.41 8.19 -12.38
N TRP A 106 -4.13 7.07 -12.40
CA TRP A 106 -5.47 6.92 -11.81
C TRP A 106 -5.40 6.11 -10.52
N CYS A 107 -6.01 6.66 -9.48
CA CYS A 107 -6.02 6.12 -8.13
C CYS A 107 -7.45 5.90 -7.67
N SER A 108 -7.67 4.81 -6.93
CA SER A 108 -8.96 4.40 -6.41
C SER A 108 -8.95 4.30 -4.89
N ALA A 109 -10.01 4.76 -4.25
CA ALA A 109 -10.28 4.51 -2.84
C ALA A 109 -11.21 3.30 -2.60
N GLY A 110 -11.58 2.58 -3.67
CA GLY A 110 -12.65 1.58 -3.65
C GLY A 110 -13.99 2.14 -4.12
N GLU A 111 -15.00 1.26 -4.23
CA GLU A 111 -16.39 1.61 -4.51
C GLU A 111 -16.62 2.46 -5.79
N GLY A 112 -15.73 2.31 -6.78
CA GLY A 112 -15.82 3.02 -8.05
C GLY A 112 -15.34 4.48 -8.02
N ILE A 113 -14.80 4.96 -6.90
CA ILE A 113 -14.23 6.32 -6.79
C ILE A 113 -12.84 6.34 -7.42
N ILE A 114 -12.67 7.08 -8.51
CA ILE A 114 -11.38 7.26 -9.20
C ILE A 114 -10.97 8.74 -9.21
N ARG A 115 -9.70 9.02 -8.90
CA ARG A 115 -9.08 10.35 -9.02
C ARG A 115 -7.77 10.29 -9.79
N ASN A 116 -7.49 11.36 -10.52
CA ASN A 116 -6.25 11.56 -11.25
C ASN A 116 -5.23 12.26 -10.35
N THR A 117 -3.94 11.99 -10.54
CA THR A 117 -2.86 12.65 -9.78
C THR A 117 -1.96 13.49 -10.68
N HIS A 118 -0.94 12.87 -11.26
CA HIS A 118 0.09 13.46 -12.09
C HIS A 118 0.62 12.40 -13.06
N PRO A 119 1.36 12.78 -14.12
CA PRO A 119 2.14 11.83 -14.91
C PRO A 119 3.04 10.97 -14.01
N ALA A 120 3.17 9.68 -14.29
CA ALA A 120 4.00 8.80 -13.47
C ALA A 120 5.46 9.29 -13.40
N LEU A 121 6.06 9.14 -12.22
CA LEU A 121 7.43 9.55 -11.98
C LEU A 121 8.41 8.84 -12.94
N GLU A 122 9.49 9.52 -13.29
CA GLU A 122 10.55 8.98 -14.15
C GLU A 122 11.04 7.62 -13.62
N GLY A 123 11.18 6.66 -14.52
CA GLY A 123 11.53 5.28 -14.20
C GLY A 123 10.40 4.45 -13.62
N THR A 124 9.14 4.89 -13.57
CA THR A 124 8.01 4.04 -13.11
C THR A 124 7.75 2.90 -14.11
N TYR A 125 7.58 1.66 -13.65
CA TYR A 125 7.27 0.54 -14.54
C TYR A 125 5.90 0.71 -15.23
N CYS A 126 5.87 0.61 -16.55
CA CYS A 126 4.66 0.83 -17.35
C CYS A 126 4.34 -0.30 -18.34
N GLY A 127 5.13 -1.37 -18.35
CA GLY A 127 4.91 -2.54 -19.18
C GLY A 127 6.16 -3.41 -19.32
N PRO A 128 6.06 -4.57 -19.99
CA PRO A 128 7.17 -5.51 -20.12
C PRO A 128 8.42 -4.84 -20.70
N LYS A 129 9.50 -4.79 -19.90
CA LYS A 129 10.76 -4.10 -20.23
C LYS A 129 10.59 -2.61 -20.61
N LYS A 130 9.58 -1.94 -20.05
CA LYS A 130 9.28 -0.51 -20.29
C LYS A 130 9.02 0.25 -19.00
N TRP A 131 9.45 1.51 -19.00
CA TRP A 131 9.31 2.45 -17.90
C TRP A 131 8.93 3.84 -18.41
N CYS A 132 8.35 4.66 -17.54
CA CYS A 132 7.93 6.01 -17.86
C CYS A 132 9.13 6.95 -17.91
N PHE A 133 9.34 7.59 -19.05
CA PHE A 133 10.27 8.70 -19.20
C PHE A 133 9.64 9.80 -20.04
N HIS A 134 9.74 11.06 -19.60
CA HIS A 134 9.16 12.21 -20.30
C HIS A 134 7.68 12.03 -20.65
N GLY A 135 6.92 11.45 -19.72
CA GLY A 135 5.49 11.17 -19.90
C GLY A 135 5.16 10.04 -20.88
N LYS A 136 6.14 9.27 -21.36
CA LYS A 136 5.96 8.18 -22.34
C LYS A 136 6.42 6.85 -21.78
N CYS A 137 5.74 5.78 -22.17
CA CYS A 137 6.13 4.41 -21.82
C CYS A 137 7.13 3.87 -22.83
N GLN A 138 8.39 3.76 -22.44
CA GLN A 138 9.50 3.45 -23.36
C GLN A 138 10.56 2.55 -22.72
N SER A 139 11.53 2.10 -23.51
CA SER A 139 12.68 1.35 -23.00
C SER A 139 13.48 2.17 -21.99
N TRP A 140 14.19 1.48 -21.10
CA TRP A 140 15.00 2.11 -20.07
C TRP A 140 16.01 3.12 -20.65
N LEU A 141 15.94 4.37 -20.18
CA LEU A 141 16.86 5.45 -20.57
C LEU A 141 17.98 5.70 -19.55
N GLY A 142 18.00 4.97 -18.44
CA GLY A 142 19.04 5.12 -17.43
C GLY A 142 20.41 4.69 -17.95
N SER A 143 21.46 5.30 -17.41
CA SER A 143 22.85 4.95 -17.73
C SER A 143 23.26 3.57 -17.21
N ASP A 144 22.57 3.07 -16.17
CA ASP A 144 22.80 1.76 -15.58
C ASP A 144 21.83 0.71 -16.17
N HIS A 145 22.03 -0.58 -15.87
CA HIS A 145 21.14 -1.64 -16.35
C HIS A 145 19.66 -1.41 -15.94
N PRO A 146 18.69 -1.86 -16.77
CA PRO A 146 17.28 -1.75 -16.44
C PRO A 146 16.95 -2.44 -15.10
N PRO A 147 16.04 -1.89 -14.30
CA PRO A 147 15.65 -2.47 -13.03
C PRO A 147 15.09 -3.88 -13.17
N TYR A 148 15.56 -4.80 -12.32
CA TYR A 148 15.05 -6.17 -12.28
C TYR A 148 13.63 -6.21 -11.66
N PRO A 149 12.80 -7.20 -12.06
CA PRO A 149 11.53 -7.46 -11.40
C PRO A 149 11.71 -7.73 -9.90
N VAL A 150 10.89 -7.09 -9.08
CA VAL A 150 10.88 -7.28 -7.62
C VAL A 150 9.55 -7.92 -7.24
N ASN A 151 9.59 -9.21 -6.87
CA ASN A 151 8.40 -9.90 -6.37
C ASN A 151 8.04 -9.38 -4.97
N GLY A 152 6.75 -9.18 -4.75
CA GLY A 152 6.23 -8.81 -3.44
C GLY A 152 6.50 -9.87 -2.40
N GLN A 153 6.78 -9.43 -1.19
CA GLN A 153 6.79 -10.28 -0.02
C GLN A 153 6.00 -9.62 1.10
N TRP A 154 5.37 -10.49 1.89
CA TRP A 154 4.54 -10.09 3.01
C TRP A 154 5.36 -9.46 4.13
N SER A 155 4.80 -8.44 4.77
CA SER A 155 5.24 -7.99 6.08
C SER A 155 4.93 -9.05 7.14
N MET A 156 5.48 -8.85 8.34
CA MET A 156 4.97 -9.55 9.52
C MET A 156 3.49 -9.21 9.73
N TRP A 157 2.75 -10.17 10.27
CA TRP A 157 1.38 -9.94 10.73
C TRP A 157 1.37 -8.91 11.84
N ARG A 158 0.51 -7.90 11.69
CA ARG A 158 0.13 -6.98 12.75
C ARG A 158 -1.09 -7.59 13.43
N THR A 159 -0.91 -8.08 14.65
CA THR A 159 -1.95 -8.76 15.44
C THR A 159 -2.92 -7.82 16.17
N ASN A 160 -2.62 -6.52 16.14
CA ASN A 160 -3.30 -5.48 16.91
C ASN A 160 -3.89 -4.43 15.95
N VAL A 161 -4.52 -4.84 14.86
CA VAL A 161 -5.18 -3.88 13.96
C VAL A 161 -6.38 -3.26 14.70
N GLU A 162 -7.05 -4.10 15.49
CA GLU A 162 -8.06 -3.75 16.49
C GLU A 162 -7.70 -4.56 17.75
N ASP A 163 -7.32 -3.91 18.85
CA ASP A 163 -7.01 -4.62 20.12
C ASP A 163 -8.27 -5.29 20.72
N GLU A 164 -9.45 -4.84 20.27
CA GLU A 164 -10.76 -5.31 20.69
C GLU A 164 -11.39 -6.25 19.67
N CYS A 165 -12.30 -7.09 20.16
CA CYS A 165 -13.08 -8.00 19.34
C CYS A 165 -14.18 -7.25 18.59
N THR A 166 -14.41 -7.62 17.31
CA THR A 166 -15.48 -7.03 16.48
C THR A 166 -16.80 -6.94 17.22
N GLU A 167 -17.54 -5.86 16.99
CA GLU A 167 -18.87 -5.66 17.55
C GLU A 167 -19.88 -6.64 16.96
N CYS A 168 -20.84 -7.05 17.79
CA CYS A 168 -21.97 -7.87 17.38
C CYS A 168 -23.00 -7.04 16.63
N VAL A 169 -23.35 -7.46 15.42
CA VAL A 169 -24.39 -6.83 14.58
C VAL A 169 -25.44 -7.86 14.15
N ILE A 170 -25.00 -9.08 13.83
CA ILE A 170 -25.85 -10.21 13.41
C ILE A 170 -25.94 -11.23 14.54
N GLY A 171 -27.10 -11.87 14.71
CA GLY A 171 -27.33 -12.83 15.81
C GLY A 171 -26.33 -13.99 15.84
N ASP A 172 -26.08 -14.62 14.70
CA ASP A 172 -25.18 -15.79 14.63
C ASP A 172 -23.71 -15.39 14.33
N GLN A 173 -23.35 -14.13 14.52
CA GLN A 173 -21.99 -13.64 14.29
C GLN A 173 -21.02 -14.16 15.36
N VAL A 174 -19.81 -14.54 14.94
CA VAL A 174 -18.70 -14.78 15.86
C VAL A 174 -17.88 -13.50 16.01
N ARG A 175 -17.41 -13.20 17.22
CA ARG A 175 -16.54 -12.04 17.43
C ARG A 175 -15.11 -12.39 17.09
N LEU A 176 -14.44 -11.51 16.35
CA LEU A 176 -13.13 -11.74 15.77
C LEU A 176 -12.12 -10.70 16.21
N ARG A 177 -10.85 -11.09 16.35
CA ARG A 177 -9.70 -10.19 16.35
C ARG A 177 -8.99 -10.30 15.01
N LEU A 178 -8.84 -9.18 14.32
CA LEU A 178 -8.25 -9.13 12.99
C LEU A 178 -6.73 -8.93 13.06
N ALA A 179 -6.01 -9.70 12.25
CA ALA A 179 -4.61 -9.46 11.97
C ALA A 179 -4.41 -9.15 10.48
N GLN A 180 -3.55 -8.18 10.18
CA GLN A 180 -3.26 -7.75 8.81
C GLN A 180 -1.76 -7.81 8.54
N ARG A 181 -1.39 -8.21 7.34
CA ARG A 181 -0.04 -8.05 6.79
C ARG A 181 -0.12 -7.22 5.51
N LEU A 182 0.98 -6.59 5.12
CA LEU A 182 1.04 -5.77 3.90
C LEU A 182 2.03 -6.39 2.92
N CYS A 183 1.71 -6.37 1.63
CA CYS A 183 2.64 -6.82 0.59
C CYS A 183 3.70 -5.74 0.31
N ASN A 184 4.62 -5.52 1.25
CA ASN A 184 5.54 -4.38 1.22
C ASN A 184 6.97 -4.66 1.72
N ARG A 185 7.39 -5.94 1.85
CA ARG A 185 8.74 -6.29 2.33
C ARG A 185 9.51 -7.28 1.45
N PRO A 186 9.76 -7.01 0.15
CA PRO A 186 9.55 -5.73 -0.53
C PRO A 186 8.17 -5.63 -1.20
N GLN A 187 7.80 -4.43 -1.64
CA GLN A 187 6.60 -4.23 -2.46
C GLN A 187 6.87 -4.69 -3.90
N PRO A 188 5.88 -5.30 -4.59
CA PRO A 188 5.99 -5.61 -6.00
C PRO A 188 6.40 -4.40 -6.84
N ASN A 189 7.38 -4.57 -7.72
CA ASN A 189 7.77 -3.53 -8.67
C ASN A 189 8.38 -4.14 -9.94
N ASN A 190 8.47 -3.34 -11.00
CA ASN A 190 9.13 -3.71 -12.27
C ASN A 190 8.61 -5.02 -12.89
N GLY A 191 7.29 -5.25 -12.81
CA GLY A 191 6.65 -6.47 -13.31
C GLY A 191 6.82 -7.70 -12.41
N GLY A 192 7.30 -7.54 -11.17
CA GLY A 192 7.31 -8.61 -10.20
C GLY A 192 5.89 -9.01 -9.74
N ARG A 193 5.77 -10.23 -9.24
CA ARG A 193 4.51 -10.83 -8.81
C ARG A 193 4.00 -10.18 -7.51
N ASN A 194 2.67 -10.07 -7.38
CA ASN A 194 2.03 -9.75 -6.11
C ASN A 194 2.23 -10.87 -5.08
N CYS A 195 2.05 -10.53 -3.80
CA CYS A 195 2.17 -11.53 -2.75
C CYS A 195 1.05 -12.57 -2.85
N PRO A 196 1.38 -13.88 -2.82
CA PRO A 196 0.36 -14.92 -2.82
C PRO A 196 -0.32 -15.04 -1.45
N GLY A 197 -1.61 -15.36 -1.43
CA GLY A 197 -2.40 -15.56 -0.21
C GLY A 197 -3.13 -14.30 0.30
N ALA A 198 -3.73 -14.40 1.48
CA ALA A 198 -4.60 -13.36 2.03
C ALA A 198 -3.83 -12.22 2.74
N GLU A 199 -4.36 -11.00 2.67
CA GLU A 199 -3.87 -9.84 3.42
C GLU A 199 -4.32 -9.86 4.90
N TYR A 200 -5.48 -10.47 5.16
CA TYR A 200 -6.13 -10.54 6.47
C TYR A 200 -6.28 -11.97 6.94
N ARG A 201 -6.20 -12.15 8.26
CA ARG A 201 -6.66 -13.35 8.98
C ARG A 201 -7.38 -12.92 10.25
N ALA A 202 -8.15 -13.82 10.84
CA ALA A 202 -8.88 -13.51 12.06
C ALA A 202 -8.78 -14.63 13.08
N VAL A 203 -8.82 -14.29 14.36
CA VAL A 203 -8.89 -15.26 15.47
C VAL A 203 -10.20 -15.06 16.21
N ILE A 204 -10.93 -16.14 16.50
CA ILE A 204 -12.14 -16.05 17.33
C ILE A 204 -11.79 -15.55 18.73
N CYS A 205 -12.61 -14.65 19.24
CA CYS A 205 -12.54 -14.20 20.63
C CYS A 205 -13.07 -15.24 21.60
N THR A 206 -12.35 -15.46 22.70
CA THR A 206 -12.71 -16.42 23.76
C THR A 206 -13.90 -15.99 24.62
N GLU A 207 -14.39 -14.77 24.45
CA GLU A 207 -15.55 -14.26 25.17
C GLU A 207 -16.82 -14.99 24.72
N THR A 208 -17.54 -15.59 25.67
CA THR A 208 -18.78 -16.35 25.43
C THR A 208 -19.99 -15.44 25.18
N VAL A 209 -19.79 -14.32 24.49
CA VAL A 209 -20.88 -13.41 24.12
C VAL A 209 -21.53 -13.97 22.87
N LYS A 210 -22.73 -14.53 23.03
CA LYS A 210 -23.59 -14.81 21.88
C LYS A 210 -24.10 -13.47 21.36
N CYS A 211 -23.80 -13.18 20.10
CA CYS A 211 -24.37 -12.00 19.47
C CYS A 211 -25.91 -12.14 19.45
N SER A 212 -26.61 -11.05 19.73
CA SER A 212 -28.07 -10.99 19.63
C SER A 212 -28.37 -9.91 18.60
N GLY A 213 -29.05 -10.26 17.52
CA GLY A 213 -29.27 -9.35 16.40
C GLY A 213 -30.12 -9.99 15.32
N LEU A 214 -30.22 -9.30 14.17
CA LEU A 214 -30.95 -9.78 13.01
C LEU A 214 -30.33 -11.08 12.49
N LYS A 215 -31.15 -11.94 11.88
CA LYS A 215 -30.64 -13.05 11.06
C LYS A 215 -29.94 -12.50 9.83
N VAL A 216 -29.08 -13.31 9.20
CA VAL A 216 -28.27 -12.88 8.04
C VAL A 216 -29.13 -12.28 6.92
N ASN A 217 -30.19 -12.95 6.50
CA ASN A 217 -31.08 -12.45 5.42
C ASN A 217 -31.94 -11.25 5.85
N GLU A 218 -32.30 -11.16 7.14
CA GLU A 218 -33.01 -10.00 7.69
C GLU A 218 -32.10 -8.75 7.67
N PHE A 219 -30.83 -8.92 8.06
CA PHE A 219 -29.82 -7.87 7.96
C PHE A 219 -29.60 -7.44 6.51
N ALA A 220 -29.49 -8.40 5.58
CA ALA A 220 -29.37 -8.12 4.16
C ALA A 220 -30.57 -7.32 3.65
N THR A 221 -31.79 -7.74 3.97
CA THR A 221 -33.03 -7.08 3.57
C THR A 221 -33.13 -5.67 4.15
N LYS A 222 -32.71 -5.48 5.41
CA LYS A 222 -32.62 -4.14 6.01
C LYS A 222 -31.69 -3.23 5.20
N LYS A 223 -30.48 -3.69 4.87
CA LYS A 223 -29.53 -2.93 4.04
C LYS A 223 -30.05 -2.67 2.63
N CYS A 224 -30.68 -3.65 1.99
CA CYS A 224 -31.26 -3.46 0.66
C CYS A 224 -32.45 -2.51 0.66
N SER A 225 -33.22 -2.45 1.75
CA SER A 225 -34.31 -1.49 1.93
C SER A 225 -33.79 -0.05 2.09
N GLU A 226 -32.66 0.14 2.80
CA GLU A 226 -31.95 1.44 2.85
C GLU A 226 -31.50 1.88 1.45
N TRP A 227 -30.89 0.97 0.67
CA TRP A 227 -30.47 1.26 -0.71
C TRP A 227 -31.64 1.50 -1.67
N LYS A 228 -32.78 0.81 -1.48
CA LYS A 228 -33.99 1.04 -2.28
C LYS A 228 -34.48 2.48 -2.20
N ALA A 229 -34.32 3.16 -1.05
CA ALA A 229 -34.70 4.57 -0.93
C ALA A 229 -33.98 5.48 -1.95
N ASN A 230 -32.72 5.16 -2.28
CA ASN A 230 -31.94 5.87 -3.29
C ASN A 230 -32.19 5.37 -4.72
N PHE A 231 -32.65 4.13 -4.89
CA PHE A 231 -32.87 3.48 -6.20
C PHE A 231 -34.24 2.76 -6.27
N PRO A 232 -35.36 3.50 -6.10
CA PRO A 232 -36.68 2.89 -5.87
C PRO A 232 -37.26 2.14 -7.06
N THR A 233 -36.85 2.51 -8.28
CA THR A 233 -37.28 1.89 -9.54
C THR A 233 -36.43 0.68 -9.94
N ILE A 234 -35.31 0.45 -9.28
CA ILE A 234 -34.33 -0.60 -9.63
C ILE A 234 -34.37 -1.72 -8.59
N LEU A 235 -34.30 -1.40 -7.30
CA LEU A 235 -34.12 -2.40 -6.23
C LEU A 235 -35.45 -2.76 -5.56
N SER A 236 -35.70 -4.05 -5.33
CA SER A 236 -36.94 -4.50 -4.66
C SER A 236 -36.92 -4.23 -3.15
N GLY A 237 -35.72 -4.13 -2.58
CA GLY A 237 -35.47 -4.03 -1.14
C GLY A 237 -35.22 -5.38 -0.47
N VAL A 238 -35.45 -6.48 -1.19
CA VAL A 238 -35.15 -7.84 -0.71
C VAL A 238 -33.65 -8.08 -0.78
N GLY A 239 -33.06 -8.48 0.34
CA GLY A 239 -31.64 -8.80 0.45
C GLY A 239 -31.42 -10.27 0.76
N LEU A 240 -30.37 -10.84 0.17
CA LEU A 240 -30.02 -12.24 0.33
C LEU A 240 -28.51 -12.43 0.51
N GLN A 241 -28.15 -13.52 1.20
CA GLN A 241 -26.80 -14.05 1.21
C GLN A 241 -26.65 -15.06 0.06
N HIS A 242 -25.74 -14.78 -0.89
CA HIS A 242 -25.46 -15.69 -1.99
C HIS A 242 -24.56 -16.86 -1.53
N ASN A 243 -24.66 -18.04 -2.15
CA ASN A 243 -23.83 -19.19 -1.75
C ASN A 243 -22.35 -19.02 -2.13
N GLU A 244 -22.04 -18.57 -3.34
CA GLU A 244 -20.63 -18.44 -3.77
C GLU A 244 -19.95 -17.19 -3.22
N GLN A 245 -20.74 -16.16 -2.89
CA GLN A 245 -20.25 -14.86 -2.43
C GLN A 245 -20.99 -14.44 -1.16
N SER A 246 -21.03 -15.35 -0.18
CA SER A 246 -21.80 -15.21 1.07
C SER A 246 -21.39 -14.06 1.97
N CYS A 247 -20.22 -13.47 1.75
CA CYS A 247 -19.75 -12.32 2.52
C CYS A 247 -20.06 -10.98 1.85
N LYS A 248 -20.79 -11.00 0.74
CA LYS A 248 -21.36 -9.82 0.07
C LYS A 248 -22.88 -9.79 0.27
N ILE A 249 -23.42 -8.58 0.39
CA ILE A 249 -24.85 -8.33 0.51
C ILE A 249 -25.42 -8.13 -0.89
N TRP A 250 -26.32 -9.02 -1.30
CA TRP A 250 -26.95 -8.99 -2.62
C TRP A 250 -28.39 -8.47 -2.52
N CYS A 251 -28.69 -7.43 -3.28
CA CYS A 251 -30.02 -6.84 -3.37
C CYS A 251 -30.69 -7.20 -4.68
N HIS A 252 -31.90 -7.76 -4.59
CA HIS A 252 -32.68 -8.17 -5.74
C HIS A 252 -33.19 -6.97 -6.56
N VAL A 253 -33.20 -7.11 -7.89
CA VAL A 253 -33.65 -6.10 -8.84
C VAL A 253 -35.12 -6.35 -9.23
N GLN A 254 -35.99 -5.33 -9.19
CA GLN A 254 -37.47 -5.48 -9.22
C GLN A 254 -38.07 -6.25 -10.41
N SER A 255 -37.35 -6.38 -11.51
CA SER A 255 -37.85 -6.97 -12.76
C SER A 255 -36.86 -7.96 -13.39
N SER A 256 -36.00 -8.57 -12.57
CA SER A 256 -35.05 -9.56 -13.07
C SER A 256 -34.63 -10.52 -11.96
N ASP A 257 -34.18 -11.71 -12.34
CA ASP A 257 -33.56 -12.66 -11.40
C ASP A 257 -32.15 -12.25 -10.96
N TYR A 258 -31.65 -11.11 -11.44
CA TYR A 258 -30.35 -10.57 -11.04
C TYR A 258 -30.43 -9.87 -9.68
N ALA A 259 -29.32 -9.96 -8.96
CA ALA A 259 -29.07 -9.18 -7.76
C ALA A 259 -27.79 -8.36 -7.93
N HIS A 260 -27.73 -7.19 -7.29
CA HIS A 260 -26.56 -6.34 -7.27
C HIS A 260 -25.92 -6.34 -5.88
N SER A 261 -24.59 -6.43 -5.81
CA SER A 261 -23.85 -6.36 -4.55
C SER A 261 -23.75 -4.92 -4.05
N VAL A 262 -24.24 -4.65 -2.84
CA VAL A 262 -24.23 -3.28 -2.26
C VAL A 262 -23.21 -3.08 -1.14
N GLY A 263 -22.52 -4.14 -0.72
CA GLY A 263 -21.52 -4.08 0.34
C GLY A 263 -21.15 -5.46 0.86
N ASN A 264 -20.40 -5.48 1.96
CA ASN A 264 -19.98 -6.71 2.63
C ASN A 264 -20.78 -6.93 3.92
N PHE A 265 -21.00 -8.18 4.29
CA PHE A 265 -21.49 -8.52 5.62
C PHE A 265 -20.42 -8.20 6.69
N PRO A 266 -20.84 -7.90 7.93
CA PRO A 266 -19.91 -7.70 9.05
C PRO A 266 -18.97 -8.89 9.26
N ASP A 267 -17.76 -8.61 9.72
CA ASP A 267 -16.77 -9.64 10.02
C ASP A 267 -17.27 -10.57 11.14
N GLY A 268 -17.17 -11.88 10.92
CA GLY A 268 -17.72 -12.92 11.79
C GLY A 268 -19.08 -13.48 11.37
N THR A 269 -19.73 -12.88 10.38
CA THR A 269 -21.00 -13.40 9.84
C THR A 269 -20.80 -14.82 9.31
N PRO A 270 -21.66 -15.80 9.64
CA PRO A 270 -21.56 -17.14 9.07
C PRO A 270 -21.68 -17.12 7.55
N CYS A 271 -20.87 -17.93 6.87
CA CYS A 271 -20.92 -18.14 5.43
C CYS A 271 -20.88 -19.64 5.10
N THR A 272 -20.90 -19.98 3.81
CA THR A 272 -20.98 -21.37 3.34
C THR A 272 -19.97 -22.31 4.00
N ASN A 273 -20.42 -23.55 4.24
CA ASN A 273 -19.61 -24.66 4.76
C ASN A 273 -18.97 -24.38 6.14
N GLY A 274 -19.70 -23.68 7.01
CA GLY A 274 -19.24 -23.39 8.38
C GLY A 274 -18.08 -22.40 8.45
N GLY A 275 -17.89 -21.61 7.39
CA GLY A 275 -16.94 -20.50 7.37
C GLY A 275 -17.51 -19.24 8.01
N HIS A 276 -16.66 -18.23 8.15
CA HIS A 276 -17.06 -16.90 8.62
C HIS A 276 -16.45 -15.80 7.77
N CYS A 277 -17.15 -14.67 7.67
CA CYS A 277 -16.73 -13.54 6.87
C CYS A 277 -15.56 -12.77 7.50
N VAL A 278 -14.55 -12.47 6.68
CA VAL A 278 -13.43 -11.59 7.05
C VAL A 278 -13.14 -10.70 5.84
N ARG A 279 -13.39 -9.39 5.99
CA ARG A 279 -13.22 -8.36 4.96
C ARG A 279 -13.88 -8.73 3.62
N GLY A 280 -15.12 -9.25 3.69
CA GLY A 280 -15.91 -9.60 2.51
C GLY A 280 -15.55 -10.93 1.84
N LYS A 281 -14.63 -11.71 2.42
CA LYS A 281 -14.30 -13.07 1.98
C LYS A 281 -14.75 -14.11 3.02
N CYS A 282 -15.21 -15.27 2.54
CA CYS A 282 -15.56 -16.40 3.41
C CYS A 282 -14.29 -17.18 3.77
N MET A 283 -13.93 -17.20 5.05
CA MET A 283 -12.72 -17.86 5.57
C MET A 283 -13.08 -19.06 6.43
N HIS A 284 -12.15 -20.02 6.59
CA HIS A 284 -12.39 -21.27 7.33
C HIS A 284 -11.29 -21.56 8.35
N PHE A 285 -11.59 -22.46 9.29
CA PHE A 285 -10.65 -22.92 10.31
C PHE A 285 -9.70 -23.99 9.75
N LEU A 286 -8.71 -23.56 8.98
CA LEU A 286 -7.72 -24.46 8.38
C LEU A 286 -6.50 -24.67 9.29
N CYS A 287 -6.34 -23.84 10.33
CA CYS A 287 -5.21 -23.91 11.24
C CYS A 287 -5.38 -24.99 12.32
N LYS A 288 -4.25 -25.49 12.84
CA LYS A 288 -4.23 -26.53 13.90
C LYS A 288 -4.89 -26.10 15.20
N ASP A 289 -4.94 -24.80 15.47
CA ASP A 289 -5.57 -24.22 16.67
C ASP A 289 -7.10 -24.29 16.64
N LYS A 290 -7.71 -24.54 15.46
CA LYS A 290 -9.17 -24.51 15.23
C LYS A 290 -9.84 -23.21 15.69
N ALA A 291 -9.08 -22.12 15.78
CA ALA A 291 -9.54 -20.81 16.26
C ALA A 291 -9.20 -19.70 15.27
N THR A 292 -8.22 -19.91 14.38
CA THR A 292 -7.84 -18.95 13.34
C THR A 292 -8.56 -19.23 12.02
N LEU A 293 -9.26 -18.21 11.53
CA LEU A 293 -9.84 -18.13 10.20
C LEU A 293 -8.80 -17.64 9.19
N VAL A 294 -8.59 -18.44 8.15
CA VAL A 294 -7.65 -18.16 7.05
C VAL A 294 -8.25 -18.57 5.71
N GLU A 295 -7.74 -17.97 4.63
CA GLU A 295 -8.04 -18.38 3.24
C GLU A 295 -7.25 -19.65 2.87
N ASP A 296 -6.06 -19.79 3.44
CA ASP A 296 -5.08 -20.83 3.12
C ASP A 296 -4.24 -21.18 4.35
N GLU A 297 -3.77 -22.43 4.43
CA GLU A 297 -2.96 -22.92 5.57
C GLU A 297 -1.63 -22.17 5.74
N SER A 298 -1.07 -21.58 4.68
CA SER A 298 0.18 -20.82 4.77
C SER A 298 0.02 -19.49 5.53
N SER A 299 -1.23 -19.05 5.73
CA SER A 299 -1.58 -17.86 6.49
C SER A 299 -1.75 -18.12 8.00
N CYS A 300 -1.63 -19.38 8.43
CA CYS A 300 -1.69 -19.75 9.84
C CYS A 300 -0.57 -19.09 10.67
N PRO A 301 -0.82 -18.78 11.95
CA PRO A 301 0.24 -18.34 12.85
C PRO A 301 1.30 -19.43 12.98
N GLU A 302 2.56 -19.07 12.77
CA GLU A 302 3.67 -19.90 13.24
C GLU A 302 3.51 -20.05 14.75
N LYS A 303 3.73 -21.27 15.26
CA LYS A 303 3.55 -21.62 16.68
C LYS A 303 4.50 -20.80 17.54
N ASP A 304 4.07 -19.61 17.93
CA ASP A 304 4.45 -18.83 19.11
C ASP A 304 3.63 -17.54 19.07
N ILE A 305 3.11 -17.09 20.21
CA ILE A 305 2.05 -16.06 20.37
C ILE A 305 0.63 -16.65 20.37
N ILE A 306 0.41 -17.67 21.20
CA ILE A 306 -0.86 -17.77 21.93
C ILE A 306 -0.70 -16.85 23.14
N ILE A 307 -1.14 -15.60 23.03
CA ILE A 307 -1.39 -14.77 24.22
C ILE A 307 -2.65 -15.36 24.83
N ASN A 308 -2.47 -16.25 25.81
CA ASN A 308 -3.55 -16.73 26.66
C ASN A 308 -4.13 -15.53 27.43
N THR A 309 -5.17 -14.90 26.88
CA THR A 309 -5.98 -13.94 27.61
C THR A 309 -6.96 -14.69 28.51
N THR A 310 -6.64 -14.82 29.79
CA THR A 310 -7.64 -14.95 30.86
C THR A 310 -7.47 -13.84 31.89
N PRO A 311 -8.56 -13.16 32.30
CA PRO A 311 -8.50 -12.00 33.19
C PRO A 311 -8.66 -12.42 34.66
N ARG A 312 -7.57 -12.81 35.34
CA ARG A 312 -7.48 -12.74 36.81
C ARG A 312 -6.09 -13.14 37.28
N LEU A 313 -5.27 -12.14 37.60
CA LEU A 313 -4.36 -12.05 38.75
C LEU A 313 -3.41 -10.88 38.50
N LYS A 314 -3.91 -9.66 38.75
CA LYS A 314 -3.03 -8.61 39.25
C LYS A 314 -2.40 -9.15 40.54
N LYS A 315 -1.06 -9.08 40.63
CA LYS A 315 -0.18 -9.53 41.71
C LYS A 315 0.07 -11.04 41.78
N ILE A 316 1.18 -11.47 41.16
CA ILE A 316 2.44 -11.88 41.81
C ILE A 316 3.28 -12.54 40.71
N VAL A 317 4.15 -11.76 40.05
CA VAL A 317 5.44 -12.26 39.52
C VAL A 317 6.43 -11.09 39.63
N LYS A 318 6.87 -10.82 40.86
CA LYS A 318 8.27 -10.42 41.09
C LYS A 318 9.04 -11.74 41.16
N ALA A 319 9.49 -12.26 40.03
CA ALA A 319 10.59 -13.21 39.97
C ALA A 319 11.12 -13.28 38.54
N GLN A 320 12.31 -12.70 38.36
CA GLN A 320 13.30 -13.02 37.32
C GLN A 320 12.80 -12.98 35.87
N ALA A 321 12.66 -11.75 35.35
CA ALA A 321 13.01 -11.49 33.97
C ALA A 321 14.52 -11.75 33.81
N GLU A 322 14.90 -12.92 33.28
CA GLU A 322 16.19 -13.08 32.63
C GLU A 322 16.18 -12.20 31.38
N SER A 323 16.79 -11.03 31.54
CA SER A 323 17.00 -10.01 30.52
C SER A 323 17.91 -10.53 29.42
N THR A 324 17.33 -11.16 28.40
CA THR A 324 18.02 -11.25 27.11
C THR A 324 18.04 -9.85 26.46
N PRO A 325 19.19 -9.40 25.95
CA PRO A 325 19.59 -7.98 26.00
C PRO A 325 19.28 -7.28 24.67
N ALA A 326 18.04 -7.36 24.20
CA ALA A 326 17.68 -6.78 22.90
C ALA A 326 17.74 -5.23 22.90
N ASN A 327 17.60 -4.59 24.06
CA ASN A 327 17.56 -3.13 24.17
C ASN A 327 18.92 -2.44 24.30
N TYR A 328 20.00 -3.17 24.60
CA TYR A 328 21.34 -2.60 24.82
C TYR A 328 22.14 -2.35 23.53
N TRP A 329 21.71 -2.92 22.40
CA TRP A 329 22.42 -2.82 21.15
C TRP A 329 21.73 -1.86 20.16
N SER A 330 22.53 -1.18 19.34
CA SER A 330 22.04 -0.44 18.19
C SER A 330 21.40 -1.37 17.16
N GLN A 331 20.71 -0.78 16.19
CA GLN A 331 20.33 -1.50 14.97
C GLN A 331 21.58 -2.08 14.30
N TRP A 332 21.39 -3.20 13.61
CA TRP A 332 22.44 -3.80 12.78
C TRP A 332 22.75 -2.93 11.58
N THR A 333 24.03 -2.83 11.21
CA THR A 333 24.41 -2.29 9.91
C THR A 333 23.89 -3.17 8.78
N SER A 334 23.82 -2.60 7.57
CA SER A 334 23.66 -3.38 6.35
C SER A 334 24.72 -4.49 6.27
N TRP A 335 24.36 -5.58 5.58
CA TRP A 335 25.33 -6.64 5.27
C TRP A 335 26.45 -6.09 4.38
N GLY A 336 27.69 -6.40 4.73
CA GLY A 336 28.85 -6.13 3.87
C GLY A 336 28.77 -6.94 2.57
N LEU A 337 29.56 -6.52 1.59
CA LEU A 337 29.70 -7.23 0.32
C LEU A 337 30.21 -8.65 0.54
N CYS A 338 29.76 -9.58 -0.29
CA CYS A 338 30.28 -10.95 -0.29
C CYS A 338 31.75 -10.95 -0.67
N ASN A 339 32.59 -11.47 0.23
CA ASN A 339 34.01 -11.59 -0.04
C ASN A 339 34.22 -12.72 -1.07
N LYS A 340 34.97 -12.46 -2.14
CA LYS A 340 35.22 -13.45 -3.19
C LYS A 340 36.02 -14.67 -2.71
N LEU A 341 36.71 -14.56 -1.56
CA LEU A 341 37.55 -15.62 -0.98
C LEU A 341 36.88 -16.37 0.18
N SER A 342 36.00 -15.71 0.92
CA SER A 342 35.23 -16.33 2.01
C SER A 342 33.77 -16.17 1.64
N THR A 343 33.07 -17.25 1.31
CA THR A 343 31.64 -17.35 0.91
C THR A 343 30.66 -16.87 1.99
N THR A 344 31.04 -15.86 2.76
CA THR A 344 30.31 -15.29 3.87
C THR A 344 30.31 -13.77 3.78
N ARG A 345 29.20 -13.18 4.23
CA ARG A 345 29.04 -11.74 4.44
C ARG A 345 28.81 -11.46 5.91
N ARG A 346 29.14 -10.25 6.33
CA ARG A 346 29.21 -9.87 7.75
C ARG A 346 28.48 -8.56 8.02
N ARG A 347 27.91 -8.39 9.21
CA ARG A 347 27.34 -7.13 9.71
C ARG A 347 27.66 -6.91 11.18
N PHE A 348 27.53 -5.67 11.64
CA PHE A 348 27.92 -5.26 12.99
C PHE A 348 26.83 -4.43 13.68
N ARG A 349 26.83 -4.42 15.02
CA ARG A 349 26.06 -3.46 15.83
C ARG A 349 26.87 -3.02 17.04
N LYS A 350 26.61 -1.83 17.56
CA LYS A 350 27.34 -1.22 18.68
C LYS A 350 26.51 -1.28 19.95
N CYS A 351 27.16 -1.37 21.10
CA CYS A 351 26.47 -1.16 22.37
C CYS A 351 26.03 0.32 22.48
N LYS A 352 24.80 0.58 22.92
CA LYS A 352 24.30 1.93 23.15
C LYS A 352 24.99 2.57 24.37
N PRO A 353 25.18 3.90 24.40
CA PRO A 353 25.70 4.59 25.59
C PRO A 353 24.79 4.32 26.80
N ASN A 354 25.37 4.18 28.00
CA ASN A 354 24.68 3.89 29.28
C ASN A 354 24.20 2.45 29.52
N HIS A 355 24.64 1.48 28.70
CA HIS A 355 24.35 0.07 28.92
C HIS A 355 25.64 -0.77 29.02
N GLN A 356 25.69 -1.73 29.95
CA GLN A 356 26.83 -2.64 30.12
C GLN A 356 26.71 -3.83 29.16
N CYS A 357 27.33 -3.74 27.98
CA CYS A 357 27.52 -4.89 27.09
C CYS A 357 28.86 -5.59 27.36
N LYS A 358 28.90 -6.91 27.21
CA LYS A 358 30.14 -7.72 27.34
C LYS A 358 31.23 -7.33 26.31
N SER A 359 30.86 -6.71 25.19
CA SER A 359 31.78 -6.20 24.18
C SER A 359 31.27 -4.87 23.60
N LYS A 360 32.16 -4.03 23.05
CA LYS A 360 31.75 -2.76 22.40
C LYS A 360 30.98 -2.99 21.08
N PHE A 361 31.21 -4.12 20.43
CA PHE A 361 30.61 -4.48 19.14
C PHE A 361 30.18 -5.95 19.13
N GLN A 362 29.07 -6.22 18.44
CA GLN A 362 28.64 -7.57 18.10
C GLN A 362 28.71 -7.76 16.59
N LYS A 363 29.18 -8.92 16.16
CA LYS A 363 29.35 -9.32 14.77
C LYS A 363 28.39 -10.48 14.44
N GLN A 364 27.82 -10.46 13.26
CA GLN A 364 27.06 -11.58 12.71
C GLN A 364 27.60 -11.92 11.32
N GLU A 365 27.80 -13.21 11.05
CA GLU A 365 28.20 -13.74 9.74
C GLU A 365 27.08 -14.63 9.19
N THR A 366 26.92 -14.63 7.87
CA THR A 366 26.04 -15.58 7.17
C THR A 366 26.66 -15.92 5.82
N SER A 367 26.28 -17.04 5.23
CA SER A 367 26.72 -17.41 3.89
C SER A 367 26.17 -16.43 2.84
N CYS A 368 27.03 -16.18 1.86
CA CYS A 368 26.61 -15.85 0.52
C CYS A 368 26.32 -17.17 -0.20
#